data_AF-A0A2H9PYT2-F1
#
_entry.id   AF-A0A2H9PYT2-F1
#
_cell.length_a   1.000
_cell.length_b   1.000
_cell.length_c   1.000
_cell.angle_alpha   90.00
_cell.angle_beta   90.00
_cell.angle_gamma   90.00
#
_symmetry.space_group_name_H-M   'P 1'
#
loop_
_entity.id
_entity.type
_entity.pdbx_description
1 polymer ?
#
loop_
_entity_poly.entity_id
_entity_poly.type
_entity_poly.pdbx_seq_one_letter_code
_entity_poly.pdbx_strand_id
1 'polypeptide(L)'
;YEFLWPSFPWGLYVGALIWLSYMLMKLALNINKKVDKVLEPFKSDARRRRDIRKLQSGWLNLIGGSYWKIIPVGLIIAILLQVPFIYTFINIITFQVLGLNWFFQGILMAFYIGLLPGAIEAYTRYRTRMRYYKKIMEAKYGVRIARGMAQGG
;
A
#
# COMPACT_ATOMS: atom_id res chain seq x y z
N TYR A 1 -33.59 1.86 12.76
CA TYR A 1 -32.45 2.78 12.54
C TYR A 1 -31.29 2.61 13.53
N GLU A 2 -31.33 1.60 14.42
CA GLU A 2 -30.20 1.29 15.34
C GLU A 2 -29.09 0.44 14.70
N PHE A 3 -29.25 0.06 13.42
CA PHE A 3 -28.45 -0.98 12.76
C PHE A 3 -27.07 -0.53 12.25
N LEU A 4 -26.83 0.77 12.13
CA LEU A 4 -25.58 1.35 11.59
C LEU A 4 -24.75 2.09 12.63
N TRP A 5 -25.37 2.48 13.74
CA TRP A 5 -24.81 3.47 14.66
C TRP A 5 -23.61 3.02 15.50
N PRO A 6 -23.45 1.74 15.91
CA PRO A 6 -22.20 1.34 16.56
C PRO A 6 -21.05 1.13 15.55
N SER A 7 -21.36 0.66 14.34
CA SER A 7 -20.35 0.27 13.35
C SER A 7 -19.80 1.45 12.53
N PHE A 8 -20.62 2.48 12.31
CA PHE A 8 -20.23 3.62 11.48
C PHE A 8 -19.13 4.50 12.10
N PRO A 9 -19.21 4.93 13.39
CA PRO A 9 -18.11 5.65 14.04
C PRO A 9 -16.81 4.85 14.07
N TRP A 10 -16.89 3.53 14.27
CA TRP A 10 -15.74 2.64 14.20
C TRP A 10 -15.14 2.59 12.80
N GLY A 11 -15.98 2.48 11.75
CA GLY A 11 -15.54 2.56 10.36
C GLY A 11 -14.88 3.91 10.02
N LEU A 12 -15.41 5.02 10.52
CA LEU A 12 -14.80 6.34 10.36
C LEU A 12 -13.43 6.43 11.05
N TYR A 13 -13.31 5.86 12.26
CA TYR A 13 -12.03 5.78 12.97
C TYR A 13 -11.00 4.98 12.17
N VAL A 14 -11.36 3.81 11.64
CA VAL A 14 -10.49 3.01 10.76
C VAL A 14 -10.12 3.80 9.50
N GLY A 15 -11.08 4.48 8.87
CA GLY A 15 -10.82 5.33 7.71
C GLY A 15 -9.85 6.48 8.02
N ALA A 16 -9.98 7.12 9.18
CA ALA A 16 -9.09 8.18 9.63
C ALA A 16 -7.67 7.66 9.87
N LEU A 17 -7.52 6.47 10.44
CA LEU A 17 -6.21 5.81 10.59
C LEU A 17 -5.57 5.49 9.24
N ILE A 18 -6.34 4.99 8.27
CA ILE A 18 -5.83 4.73 6.91
C ILE A 18 -5.37 6.04 6.26
N TRP A 19 -6.16 7.11 6.36
CA TRP A 19 -5.76 8.43 5.87
C TRP A 19 -4.50 8.95 6.57
N LEU A 20 -4.40 8.81 7.88
CA LEU A 20 -3.22 9.21 8.66
C LEU A 20 -1.99 8.43 8.21
N SER A 21 -2.12 7.11 8.00
CA SER A 21 -1.03 6.26 7.52
C SER A 21 -0.53 6.71 6.14
N TYR A 22 -1.43 7.10 5.23
CA TYR A 22 -1.08 7.65 3.93
C TYR A 22 -0.32 8.98 4.07
N MET A 23 -0.78 9.87 4.97
CA MET A 23 -0.10 11.14 5.24
C MET A 23 1.29 10.95 5.83
N LEU A 24 1.46 10.03 6.79
CA LEU A 24 2.75 9.68 7.34
C LEU A 24 3.70 9.11 6.27
N MET A 25 3.19 8.24 5.39
CA MET A 25 4.01 7.67 4.31
C MET A 25 4.43 8.73 3.30
N LYS A 26 3.53 9.66 2.95
CA LYS A 26 3.84 10.82 2.10
C LYS A 26 4.86 11.76 2.77
N LEU A 27 4.76 11.98 4.07
CA LEU A 27 5.70 12.77 4.86
C LEU A 27 7.09 12.11 4.88
N ALA A 28 7.17 10.81 5.17
CA ALA A 28 8.41 10.04 5.17
C ALA A 28 9.14 10.14 3.82
N LEU A 29 8.40 10.03 2.70
CA LEU A 29 8.96 10.21 1.37
C LEU A 29 9.45 11.65 1.10
N ASN A 30 8.77 12.65 1.66
CA ASN A 30 9.20 14.05 1.57
C ASN A 30 10.44 14.35 2.42
N ILE A 31 10.59 13.70 3.57
CA ILE A 31 11.78 13.81 4.42
C ILE A 31 12.97 13.15 3.73
N ASN A 32 12.81 11.91 3.25
CA ASN A 32 13.85 11.22 2.47
C ASN A 32 14.27 12.03 1.24
N LYS A 33 13.33 12.72 0.58
CA LYS A 33 13.63 13.66 -0.51
C LYS A 33 14.56 14.80 -0.09
N LYS A 34 14.44 15.35 1.12
CA LYS A 34 15.35 16.41 1.60
C LYS A 34 16.74 15.86 1.86
N VAL A 35 16.83 14.65 2.43
CA VAL A 35 18.10 13.98 2.74
C VAL A 35 18.84 13.55 1.45
N ASP A 36 18.15 12.90 0.51
CA ASP A 36 18.74 12.44 -0.76
C ASP A 36 19.20 13.59 -1.65
N LYS A 37 18.52 14.75 -1.61
CA LYS A 37 18.95 15.96 -2.34
C LYS A 37 20.28 16.51 -1.84
N VAL A 38 20.59 16.33 -0.57
CA VAL A 38 21.85 16.77 0.03
C VAL A 38 22.98 15.80 -0.28
N LEU A 39 22.69 14.50 -0.38
CA LEU A 39 23.69 13.44 -0.56
C LEU A 39 23.98 13.07 -2.03
N GLU A 40 22.99 13.05 -2.93
CA GLU A 40 23.21 12.65 -4.34
C GLU A 40 22.31 13.43 -5.33
N PRO A 41 22.75 14.61 -5.82
CA PRO A 41 21.93 15.46 -6.69
C PRO A 41 21.66 14.87 -8.09
N PHE A 42 22.48 13.92 -8.59
CA PHE A 42 22.42 13.48 -10.00
C PHE A 42 21.76 12.09 -10.23
N LYS A 43 21.63 11.22 -9.22
CA LYS A 43 21.00 9.87 -9.39
C LYS A 43 19.55 9.78 -8.91
N SER A 44 19.08 10.75 -8.11
CA SER A 44 17.84 10.62 -7.34
C SER A 44 16.55 10.85 -8.15
N ASP A 45 16.57 11.65 -9.23
CA ASP A 45 15.33 12.11 -9.86
C ASP A 45 14.51 11.03 -10.60
N ALA A 46 15.16 10.06 -11.25
CA ALA A 46 14.46 8.99 -11.97
C ALA A 46 13.89 7.91 -11.04
N ARG A 47 14.51 7.67 -9.87
CA ARG A 47 13.97 6.78 -8.82
C ARG A 47 12.81 7.47 -8.10
N ARG A 48 12.98 8.77 -7.80
CA ARG A 48 12.02 9.66 -7.17
C ARG A 48 10.70 9.82 -7.92
N ARG A 49 10.73 10.10 -9.23
CA ARG A 49 9.49 10.17 -10.03
C ARG A 49 8.74 8.83 -10.05
N ARG A 50 9.47 7.71 -9.98
CA ARG A 50 8.85 6.38 -9.92
C ARG A 50 8.18 6.14 -8.57
N ASP A 51 8.81 6.49 -7.46
CA ASP A 51 8.25 6.19 -6.14
C ASP A 51 7.04 7.08 -5.79
N ILE A 52 7.06 8.37 -6.18
CA ILE A 52 5.90 9.26 -6.06
C ILE A 52 4.73 8.76 -6.93
N ARG A 53 4.99 8.38 -8.19
CA ARG A 53 3.96 7.81 -9.07
C ARG A 53 3.41 6.49 -8.54
N LYS A 54 4.24 5.66 -7.89
CA LYS A 54 3.77 4.41 -7.25
C LYS A 54 2.82 4.72 -6.09
N LEU A 55 3.16 5.70 -5.24
CA LEU A 55 2.28 6.10 -4.14
C LEU A 55 0.93 6.60 -4.67
N GLN A 56 0.96 7.44 -5.71
CA GLN A 56 -0.24 8.01 -6.33
C GLN A 56 -1.11 6.99 -7.07
N SER A 57 -0.56 5.85 -7.48
CA SER A 57 -1.28 4.81 -8.24
C SER A 57 -1.54 3.53 -7.43
N GLY A 58 -1.27 3.54 -6.13
CA GLY A 58 -1.40 2.37 -5.27
C GLY A 58 -2.69 2.37 -4.45
N TRP A 59 -3.03 1.19 -3.93
CA TRP A 59 -4.18 0.95 -3.06
C TRP A 59 -4.34 1.98 -1.94
N LEU A 60 -3.24 2.33 -1.28
CA LEU A 60 -3.27 3.28 -0.16
C LEU A 60 -3.71 4.69 -0.59
N ASN A 61 -3.41 5.15 -1.80
CA ASN A 61 -3.93 6.43 -2.31
C ASN A 61 -5.40 6.33 -2.75
N LEU A 62 -5.82 5.15 -3.23
CA LEU A 62 -7.21 4.90 -3.58
C LEU A 62 -8.12 5.08 -2.36
N ILE A 63 -7.68 4.60 -1.18
CA ILE A 63 -8.47 4.60 0.05
C ILE A 63 -8.15 5.80 0.95
N GLY A 64 -6.87 6.08 1.21
CA GLY A 64 -6.41 7.10 2.16
C GLY A 64 -5.98 8.43 1.52
N GLY A 65 -6.13 8.61 0.21
CA GLY A 65 -5.57 9.76 -0.52
C GLY A 65 -6.16 11.13 -0.18
N SER A 66 -7.35 11.19 0.44
CA SER A 66 -8.06 12.42 0.78
C SER A 66 -8.92 12.23 2.03
N TYR A 67 -9.14 13.30 2.80
CA TYR A 67 -9.94 13.27 4.02
C TYR A 67 -11.41 12.93 3.73
N TRP A 68 -11.94 13.34 2.57
CA TRP A 68 -13.30 13.00 2.14
C TRP A 68 -13.50 11.50 1.95
N LYS A 69 -12.43 10.73 1.71
CA LYS A 69 -12.51 9.27 1.53
C LYS A 69 -12.72 8.51 2.84
N ILE A 70 -12.54 9.17 3.99
CA ILE A 70 -12.82 8.58 5.29
C ILE A 70 -14.30 8.17 5.39
N ILE A 71 -15.20 8.99 4.87
CA ILE A 71 -16.65 8.78 4.92
C ILE A 71 -17.07 7.51 4.13
N PRO A 72 -16.76 7.37 2.82
CA PRO A 72 -17.13 6.16 2.08
C PRO A 72 -16.43 4.92 2.61
N VAL A 73 -15.20 5.03 3.13
CA VAL A 73 -14.51 3.90 3.78
C VAL A 73 -15.25 3.45 5.03
N GLY A 74 -15.63 4.40 5.90
CA GLY A 74 -16.40 4.10 7.09
C GLY A 74 -17.77 3.51 6.78
N LEU A 75 -18.43 4.00 5.73
CA LEU A 75 -19.70 3.45 5.26
C LEU A 75 -19.54 2.00 4.74
N ILE A 76 -18.54 1.74 3.89
CA ILE A 76 -18.27 0.39 3.36
C ILE A 76 -17.97 -0.58 4.51
N ILE A 77 -17.13 -0.18 5.47
CA ILE A 77 -16.82 -1.02 6.64
C ILE A 77 -18.09 -1.27 7.48
N ALA A 78 -18.90 -0.24 7.71
CA ALA A 78 -20.14 -0.39 8.46
C ALA A 78 -21.11 -1.36 7.78
N ILE A 79 -21.18 -1.36 6.44
CA ILE A 79 -21.98 -2.32 5.67
C ILE A 79 -21.37 -3.72 5.74
N LEU A 80 -20.04 -3.85 5.58
CA LEU A 80 -19.35 -5.15 5.64
C LEU A 80 -19.52 -5.84 6.99
N LEU A 81 -19.48 -5.09 8.08
CA LEU A 81 -19.70 -5.61 9.43
C LEU A 81 -21.12 -6.08 9.70
N GLN A 82 -22.10 -5.72 8.87
CA GLN A 82 -23.45 -6.26 9.01
C GLN A 82 -23.53 -7.72 8.59
N VAL A 83 -22.58 -8.21 7.79
CA VAL A 83 -22.53 -9.61 7.38
C VAL A 83 -21.93 -10.43 8.53
N PRO A 84 -22.67 -11.37 9.15
CA PRO A 84 -22.22 -12.07 10.36
C PRO A 84 -20.90 -12.80 10.17
N PHE A 85 -20.70 -13.46 9.02
CA PHE A 85 -19.45 -14.16 8.70
C PHE A 85 -18.25 -13.21 8.64
N ILE A 86 -18.43 -12.02 8.08
CA ILE A 86 -17.37 -11.01 7.99
C ILE A 86 -17.07 -10.46 9.38
N TYR A 87 -18.11 -10.17 10.18
CA TYR A 87 -17.95 -9.72 11.55
C TYR A 87 -17.16 -10.73 12.41
N THR A 88 -17.53 -12.00 12.38
CA THR A 88 -16.80 -13.05 13.12
C THR A 88 -15.36 -13.18 12.64
N PHE A 89 -15.13 -13.14 11.32
CA PHE A 89 -13.77 -13.18 10.77
C PHE A 89 -12.92 -11.99 11.26
N ILE A 90 -13.48 -10.78 11.25
CA ILE A 90 -12.84 -9.57 11.75
C ILE A 90 -12.48 -9.70 13.22
N ASN A 91 -13.41 -10.20 14.04
CA ASN A 91 -13.17 -10.41 15.47
C ASN A 91 -12.03 -11.41 15.75
N ILE A 92 -11.88 -12.43 14.90
CA ILE A 92 -10.78 -13.41 15.00
C ILE A 92 -9.44 -12.75 14.63
N ILE A 93 -9.35 -12.09 13.46
CA ILE A 93 -8.09 -11.50 13.00
C ILE A 93 -7.64 -10.29 13.84
N THR A 94 -8.58 -9.60 14.49
CA THR A 94 -8.30 -8.49 15.41
C THR A 94 -8.08 -8.94 16.86
N PHE A 95 -8.13 -10.25 17.11
CA PHE A 95 -7.99 -10.86 18.43
C PHE A 95 -8.98 -10.33 19.47
N GLN A 96 -10.16 -9.85 19.05
CA GLN A 96 -11.21 -9.41 19.95
C GLN A 96 -11.65 -10.50 20.93
N VAL A 97 -11.61 -11.77 20.49
CA VAL A 97 -11.92 -12.94 21.32
C VAL A 97 -11.01 -13.05 22.55
N LEU A 98 -9.81 -12.45 22.50
CA LEU A 98 -8.84 -12.44 23.60
C LEU A 98 -8.95 -11.19 24.50
N GLY A 99 -9.98 -10.36 24.32
CA GLY A 99 -10.22 -9.17 25.14
C GLY A 99 -9.42 -7.92 24.75
N LEU A 100 -8.90 -7.87 23.52
CA LEU A 100 -8.15 -6.73 23.01
C LEU A 100 -9.03 -5.47 22.92
N ASN A 101 -8.51 -4.33 23.39
CA ASN A 101 -9.24 -3.06 23.43
C ASN A 101 -9.65 -2.59 22.01
N TRP A 102 -10.84 -1.99 21.89
CA TRP A 102 -11.43 -1.51 20.62
C TRP A 102 -10.51 -0.57 19.83
N PHE A 103 -9.65 0.18 20.53
CA PHE A 103 -8.63 1.04 19.94
C PHE A 103 -7.62 0.24 19.10
N PHE A 104 -7.05 -0.83 19.66
CA PHE A 104 -6.09 -1.68 18.95
C PHE A 104 -6.75 -2.47 17.81
N GLN A 105 -8.03 -2.85 17.97
CA GLN A 105 -8.78 -3.49 16.90
C GLN A 105 -8.89 -2.58 15.67
N GLY A 106 -9.18 -1.30 15.86
CA GLY A 106 -9.24 -0.34 14.76
C GLY A 106 -7.87 -0.12 14.10
N ILE A 107 -6.78 -0.14 14.87
CA ILE A 107 -5.41 -0.09 14.33
C ILE A 107 -5.10 -1.33 13.48
N LEU A 108 -5.39 -2.52 13.99
CA LEU A 108 -5.21 -3.77 13.24
C LEU A 108 -6.05 -3.77 11.97
N MET A 109 -7.30 -3.31 12.06
CA MET A 109 -8.18 -3.23 10.89
C MET A 109 -7.65 -2.25 9.83
N ALA A 110 -7.19 -1.08 10.25
CA ALA A 110 -6.55 -0.11 9.36
C ALA A 110 -5.27 -0.67 8.73
N PHE A 111 -4.51 -1.47 9.47
CA PHE A 111 -3.34 -2.18 8.96
C PHE A 111 -3.72 -3.22 7.90
N TYR A 112 -4.70 -4.09 8.20
CA TYR A 112 -5.15 -5.16 7.30
C TYR A 112 -5.84 -4.64 6.03
N ILE A 113 -6.67 -3.60 6.12
CA ILE A 113 -7.34 -3.02 4.96
C ILE A 113 -6.43 -2.05 4.20
N GLY A 114 -5.68 -1.22 4.91
CA GLY A 114 -4.91 -0.13 4.30
C GLY A 114 -3.52 -0.57 3.86
N LEU A 115 -2.68 -0.95 4.82
CA LEU A 115 -1.25 -1.14 4.59
C LEU A 115 -0.94 -2.48 3.93
N LEU A 116 -1.61 -3.56 4.34
CA LEU A 116 -1.31 -4.92 3.87
C LEU A 116 -1.51 -5.08 2.36
N PRO A 117 -2.64 -4.66 1.75
CA PRO A 117 -2.83 -4.78 0.31
C PRO A 117 -1.87 -3.86 -0.47
N GLY A 118 -1.54 -2.68 0.09
CA GLY A 118 -0.51 -1.81 -0.45
C GLY A 118 0.88 -2.45 -0.47
N ALA A 119 1.24 -3.19 0.58
CA ALA A 119 2.50 -3.93 0.65
C ALA A 119 2.52 -5.11 -0.33
N ILE A 120 1.43 -5.87 -0.46
CA ILE A 120 1.28 -6.94 -1.46
C ILE A 120 1.43 -6.38 -2.88
N GLU A 121 0.78 -5.24 -3.16
CA GLU A 121 0.89 -4.56 -4.46
C GLU A 121 2.34 -4.11 -4.74
N ALA A 122 3.03 -3.55 -3.75
CA ALA A 122 4.42 -3.15 -3.89
C ALA A 122 5.34 -4.36 -4.18
N TYR A 123 5.14 -5.47 -3.45
CA TYR A 123 5.90 -6.70 -3.61
C TYR A 123 5.65 -7.34 -4.98
N THR A 124 4.40 -7.46 -5.41
CA THR A 124 4.03 -8.04 -6.71
C THR A 124 4.59 -7.19 -7.87
N ARG A 125 4.48 -5.86 -7.81
CA ARG A 125 5.09 -4.95 -8.80
C ARG A 125 6.61 -5.11 -8.84
N TYR A 126 7.27 -5.25 -7.69
CA TYR A 126 8.72 -5.49 -7.63
C TYR A 126 9.12 -6.82 -8.27
N ARG A 127 8.43 -7.91 -7.90
CA ARG A 127 8.67 -9.26 -8.45
C ARG A 127 8.51 -9.27 -9.97
N THR A 128 7.45 -8.66 -10.48
CA THR A 128 7.19 -8.58 -11.92
C THR A 128 8.29 -7.80 -12.65
N ARG A 129 8.75 -6.68 -12.10
CA ARG A 129 9.87 -5.91 -12.66
C ARG A 129 11.17 -6.71 -12.73
N MET A 130 11.50 -7.46 -11.68
CA MET A 130 12.71 -8.29 -11.67
C MET A 130 12.67 -9.38 -12.74
N ARG A 131 11.50 -9.97 -12.99
CA ARG A 131 11.32 -10.93 -14.09
C ARG A 131 11.57 -10.28 -15.46
N TYR A 132 11.00 -9.10 -15.71
CA TYR A 132 11.24 -8.38 -16.96
C TYR A 132 12.69 -7.95 -17.12
N TYR A 133 13.31 -7.46 -16.05
CA TYR A 133 14.72 -7.06 -16.08
C TYR A 133 15.63 -8.24 -16.40
N LYS A 134 15.38 -9.40 -15.79
CA LYS A 134 16.11 -10.64 -16.11
C LYS A 134 15.99 -11.01 -17.58
N LYS A 135 14.77 -11.02 -18.14
CA LYS A 135 14.54 -11.30 -19.56
C LYS A 135 15.23 -10.31 -20.50
N ILE A 136 15.20 -9.02 -20.17
CA ILE A 136 15.88 -7.98 -20.97
C ILE A 136 17.40 -8.16 -20.93
N MET A 137 17.95 -8.51 -19.77
CA MET A 137 19.39 -8.77 -19.62
C MET A 137 19.79 -10.02 -20.40
N GLU A 138 19.05 -11.13 -20.27
CA GLU A 138 19.27 -12.36 -21.03
C GLU A 138 19.24 -12.09 -22.54
N ALA A 139 18.26 -11.33 -23.04
CA ALA A 139 18.19 -10.94 -24.44
C ALA A 139 19.39 -10.09 -24.87
N LYS A 140 19.80 -9.10 -24.05
CA LYS A 140 20.97 -8.26 -24.35
C LYS A 140 22.27 -9.05 -24.39
N TYR A 141 22.49 -9.95 -23.42
CA TYR A 141 23.69 -10.79 -23.39
C TYR A 141 23.67 -11.82 -24.52
N GLY A 142 22.52 -12.44 -24.81
CA GLY A 142 22.36 -13.36 -25.94
C GLY A 142 22.67 -12.69 -27.28
N VAL A 143 22.15 -11.48 -27.52
CA VAL A 143 22.48 -10.68 -28.72
C VAL A 143 23.96 -10.30 -28.77
N ARG A 144 24.57 -9.96 -27.63
CA ARG A 144 25.99 -9.62 -27.56
C ARG A 144 26.89 -10.81 -27.89
N ILE A 145 26.56 -12.00 -27.38
CA ILE A 145 27.28 -13.24 -27.66
C ILE A 145 27.12 -13.62 -29.13
N ALA A 146 25.90 -13.57 -29.67
CA ALA A 146 25.64 -13.86 -31.09
C ALA A 146 26.41 -12.93 -32.04
N ARG A 147 26.48 -11.62 -31.72
CA ARG A 147 27.29 -10.66 -32.50
C ARG A 147 28.79 -10.92 -32.38
N GLY A 148 29.27 -11.29 -31.20
CA GLY A 148 30.68 -11.65 -30.99
C GLY A 148 31.09 -12.90 -31.78
N MET A 149 30.21 -13.90 -31.86
CA MET A 149 30.44 -15.09 -32.69
C MET A 149 30.44 -14.77 -34.19
N ALA A 150 29.55 -13.89 -34.66
CA ALA A 150 29.47 -13.50 -36.07
C ALA A 150 30.61 -12.60 -36.56
N GLN A 151 31.39 -12.00 -35.65
CA GLN A 151 32.56 -11.17 -36.00
C GLN A 151 33.90 -11.90 -35.81
N GLY A 152 33.90 -13.07 -35.15
CA GLY A 152 35.10 -13.83 -34.80
C GLY A 152 35.28 -15.14 -35.56
N GLY A 153 34.40 -15.47 -36.51
CA GLY A 153 34.52 -16.59 -37.45
C GLY A 153 34.51 -16.09 -38.89
#